data_AF-A0A2N9M2I9-F1
#
_entry.id   AF-A0A2N9M2I9-F1
#
_cell.length_a   1.000
_cell.length_b   1.000
_cell.length_c   1.000
_cell.angle_alpha   90.00
_cell.angle_beta   90.00
_cell.angle_gamma   90.00
#
_symmetry.space_group_name_H-M   'P 1'
#
loop_
_entity.id
_entity.type
_entity.pdbx_description
1 polymer ?
#
loop_
_entity_poly.entity_id
_entity_poly.type
_entity_poly.pdbx_seq_one_letter_code
_entity_poly.pdbx_strand_id
1 'polypeptide(L)'
;MTPMIKTRVFVTLLGSALLIGGFALGQGLPKKNVSGARHPNIAAAQRLSQQAYEKIIAAQQANEWDMQGHAQKAKELLDQVNNELRAAATAANVNKK
;
A
#
# COMPACT_ATOMS: atom_id res chain seq x y z
N MET A 1 0.12 -46.78 8.47
CA MET A 1 0.16 -45.30 8.54
C MET A 1 -0.83 -44.75 7.51
N THR A 2 -1.99 -44.29 7.95
CA THR A 2 -3.13 -43.90 7.10
C THR A 2 -2.86 -42.59 6.32
N PRO A 3 -3.30 -42.48 5.05
CA PRO A 3 -2.98 -41.37 4.14
C PRO A 3 -3.58 -40.02 4.55
N MET A 4 -4.55 -40.00 5.46
CA MET A 4 -5.29 -38.80 5.91
C MET A 4 -4.46 -37.79 6.71
N ILE A 5 -3.32 -38.20 7.29
CA ILE A 5 -2.44 -37.31 8.08
C ILE A 5 -1.61 -36.41 7.15
N LYS A 6 -1.21 -36.89 5.97
CA LYS A 6 -0.39 -36.11 5.01
C LYS A 6 -1.15 -34.93 4.41
N THR A 7 -2.45 -35.10 4.13
CA THR A 7 -3.30 -34.03 3.57
C THR A 7 -3.53 -32.90 4.57
N ARG A 8 -3.69 -33.22 5.87
CA ARG A 8 -3.91 -32.21 6.91
C ARG A 8 -2.68 -31.35 7.18
N VAL A 9 -1.48 -31.94 7.08
CA VAL A 9 -0.19 -31.22 7.20
C VAL A 9 0.05 -30.32 5.99
N PHE A 10 -0.39 -30.72 4.79
CA PHE A 10 -0.25 -29.91 3.58
C PHE A 10 -1.17 -28.66 3.61
N VAL A 11 -2.38 -28.79 4.15
CA VAL A 11 -3.33 -27.66 4.30
C VAL A 11 -2.85 -26.66 5.35
N THR A 12 -2.20 -27.13 6.43
CA THR A 12 -1.65 -26.23 7.46
C THR A 12 -0.39 -25.50 6.99
N LEU A 13 0.46 -26.12 6.16
CA LEU A 13 1.62 -25.46 5.58
C LEU A 13 1.24 -24.40 4.53
N LEU A 14 0.17 -24.62 3.75
CA LEU A 14 -0.31 -23.62 2.79
C LEU A 14 -1.06 -22.47 3.48
N GLY A 15 -1.78 -22.74 4.58
CA GLY A 15 -2.46 -21.71 5.37
C GLY A 15 -1.52 -20.83 6.20
N SER A 16 -0.35 -21.35 6.59
CA SER A 16 0.62 -20.61 7.42
C SER A 16 1.53 -19.67 6.63
N ALA A 17 1.64 -19.86 5.31
CA ALA A 17 2.37 -18.94 4.43
C ALA A 17 1.64 -17.61 4.18
N LEU A 18 0.35 -17.52 4.53
CA LEU A 18 -0.46 -16.31 4.39
C LEU A 18 -0.39 -15.36 5.60
N LEU A 19 0.26 -15.76 6.70
CA LEU A 19 0.20 -15.05 7.98
C LEU A 19 1.49 -14.31 8.39
N ILE A 20 2.43 -14.07 7.46
CA ILE A 20 3.67 -13.32 7.76
C ILE A 20 3.57 -11.81 7.40
N GLY A 21 2.48 -11.35 6.78
CA GLY A 21 2.30 -9.93 6.41
C GLY A 21 1.75 -9.01 7.51
N GLY A 22 1.81 -9.41 8.78
CA GLY A 22 0.98 -8.85 9.86
C GLY A 22 1.58 -7.73 10.70
N PHE A 23 2.23 -6.70 10.15
CA PHE A 23 2.51 -5.44 10.90
C PHE A 23 2.64 -4.22 9.97
N ALA A 24 1.57 -3.85 9.27
CA ALA A 24 1.45 -2.52 8.66
C ALA A 24 0.09 -1.84 8.94
N LEU A 25 -0.59 -2.27 10.01
CA LEU A 25 -1.78 -1.58 10.51
C LEU A 25 -1.35 -0.32 11.26
N GLY A 26 -1.04 0.76 10.54
CA GLY A 26 -0.76 2.05 11.17
C GLY A 26 -0.05 3.09 10.32
N GLN A 27 0.58 2.70 9.20
CA GLN A 27 1.22 3.66 8.31
C GLN A 27 0.18 4.14 7.28
N GLY A 28 -0.74 5.01 7.72
CA GLY A 28 -1.50 5.82 6.76
C GLY A 28 -0.54 6.67 5.93
N LEU A 29 -0.97 7.07 4.72
CA LEU A 29 -0.16 7.90 3.83
C LEU A 29 0.55 9.03 4.61
N PRO A 30 1.83 9.30 4.30
CA PRO A 30 2.60 10.35 4.96
C PRO A 30 1.86 11.71 4.99
N LYS A 31 1.42 12.18 6.16
CA LYS A 31 0.53 13.35 6.34
C LYS A 31 1.09 14.71 5.84
N LYS A 32 2.39 14.82 5.57
CA LYS A 32 2.99 16.10 5.12
C LYS A 32 2.88 16.23 3.60
N ASN A 33 1.91 17.03 3.15
CA ASN A 33 1.64 17.29 1.73
C ASN A 33 2.72 18.16 1.08
N VAL A 34 3.04 17.85 -0.18
CA VAL A 34 3.81 18.75 -1.06
C VAL A 34 3.07 20.08 -1.21
N SER A 35 3.81 21.19 -1.09
CA SER A 35 3.25 22.53 -1.27
C SER A 35 2.71 22.72 -2.69
N GLY A 36 1.39 22.83 -2.83
CA GLY A 36 0.74 23.09 -4.12
C GLY A 36 1.09 24.45 -4.72
N ALA A 37 1.50 25.43 -3.90
CA ALA A 37 1.95 26.73 -4.37
C ALA A 37 3.30 26.66 -5.11
N ARG A 38 4.17 25.71 -4.75
CA ARG A 38 5.49 25.54 -5.37
C ARG A 38 5.49 24.46 -6.45
N HIS A 39 4.76 23.37 -6.23
CA HIS A 39 4.73 22.20 -7.10
C HIS A 39 3.29 21.73 -7.34
N PRO A 40 2.48 22.46 -8.14
CA PRO A 40 1.05 22.18 -8.29
C PRO A 40 0.77 20.77 -8.83
N ASN A 41 1.57 20.30 -9.79
CA ASN A 41 1.40 18.97 -10.40
C ASN A 41 1.82 17.84 -9.45
N ILE A 42 2.92 18.01 -8.69
CA ILE A 42 3.35 17.01 -7.70
C ILE A 42 2.33 16.94 -6.56
N ALA A 43 1.82 18.09 -6.10
CA ALA A 43 0.76 18.13 -5.10
C ALA A 43 -0.53 17.48 -5.61
N ALA A 44 -0.89 17.67 -6.89
CA ALA A 44 -2.03 17.01 -7.50
C ALA A 44 -1.84 15.49 -7.58
N ALA A 45 -0.67 15.02 -8.01
CA ALA A 45 -0.34 13.59 -8.03
C ALA A 45 -0.44 12.97 -6.63
N GLN A 46 0.06 13.66 -5.60
CA GLN A 46 -0.03 13.17 -4.22
C GLN A 46 -1.49 13.04 -3.74
N ARG A 47 -2.36 14.01 -4.10
CA ARG A 47 -3.80 13.94 -3.81
C ARG A 47 -4.47 12.77 -4.54
N LEU A 48 -4.11 12.53 -5.80
CA LEU A 48 -4.65 11.41 -6.57
C LEU A 48 -4.22 10.06 -5.97
N SER A 49 -2.96 9.94 -5.53
CA SER A 49 -2.48 8.74 -4.84
C SER A 49 -3.22 8.49 -3.53
N GLN A 50 -3.52 9.53 -2.76
CA GLN A 50 -4.35 9.43 -1.55
C GLN A 50 -5.78 8.95 -1.88
N GLN A 51 -6.41 9.55 -2.89
CA GLN A 51 -7.76 9.13 -3.32
C GLN A 51 -7.77 7.67 -3.79
N ALA A 52 -6.75 7.25 -4.56
CA ALA A 52 -6.62 5.87 -5.00
C ALA A 52 -6.50 4.90 -3.81
N TYR A 53 -5.73 5.26 -2.78
CA TYR A 53 -5.59 4.46 -1.56
C TYR A 53 -6.94 4.28 -0.84
N GLU A 54 -7.70 5.36 -0.68
CA GLU A 54 -9.05 5.33 -0.09
C GLU A 54 -10.01 4.46 -0.89
N LYS A 55 -9.95 4.54 -2.23
CA LYS A 55 -10.76 3.67 -3.12
C LYS A 55 -10.35 2.21 -3.00
N ILE A 56 -9.08 1.90 -2.80
CA ILE A 56 -8.62 0.53 -2.54
C ILE A 56 -9.17 0.02 -1.21
N ILE A 57 -9.19 0.83 -0.15
CA ILE A 57 -9.83 0.44 1.13
C ILE A 57 -11.32 0.13 0.92
N ALA A 58 -12.04 1.00 0.20
CA ALA A 58 -13.44 0.75 -0.11
C ALA A 58 -13.63 -0.53 -0.93
N ALA A 59 -12.74 -0.81 -1.89
CA ALA A 59 -12.75 -2.05 -2.66
C ALA A 59 -12.48 -3.28 -1.77
N GLN A 60 -11.57 -3.19 -0.80
CA GLN A 60 -11.35 -4.27 0.17
C GLN A 60 -12.62 -4.56 0.96
N GLN A 61 -13.29 -3.52 1.47
CA GLN A 61 -14.54 -3.67 2.22
C GLN A 61 -15.64 -4.30 1.36
N ALA A 62 -15.78 -3.87 0.10
CA ALA A 62 -16.78 -4.38 -0.82
C ALA A 62 -16.52 -5.83 -1.30
N ASN A 63 -15.27 -6.31 -1.23
CA ASN A 63 -14.88 -7.67 -1.61
C ASN A 63 -14.57 -8.53 -0.38
N GLU A 64 -15.16 -8.23 0.78
CA GLU A 64 -15.00 -8.99 2.03
C GLU A 64 -13.52 -9.25 2.41
N TRP A 65 -12.64 -8.32 2.03
CA TRP A 65 -11.19 -8.40 2.18
C TRP A 65 -10.49 -9.51 1.38
N ASP A 66 -11.22 -10.27 0.56
CA ASP A 66 -10.70 -11.34 -0.31
C ASP A 66 -10.27 -10.81 -1.68
N MET A 67 -9.21 -9.99 -1.67
CA MET A 67 -8.57 -9.50 -2.90
C MET A 67 -7.21 -10.16 -3.12
N GLN A 68 -7.03 -11.38 -2.61
CA GLN A 68 -5.81 -12.20 -2.74
C GLN A 68 -4.49 -11.45 -2.40
N GLY A 69 -4.55 -10.49 -1.48
CA GLY A 69 -3.41 -9.65 -1.09
C GLY A 69 -3.06 -8.50 -2.06
N HIS A 70 -3.67 -8.41 -3.24
CA HIS A 70 -3.38 -7.36 -4.22
C HIS A 70 -3.73 -5.96 -3.71
N ALA A 71 -4.81 -5.82 -2.94
CA ALA A 71 -5.18 -4.53 -2.36
C ALA A 71 -4.13 -4.02 -1.36
N GLN A 72 -3.55 -4.92 -0.56
CA GLN A 72 -2.47 -4.56 0.34
C GLN A 72 -1.23 -4.12 -0.45
N LYS A 73 -0.86 -4.88 -1.49
CA LYS A 73 0.27 -4.51 -2.35
C LYS A 73 0.07 -3.17 -3.06
N ALA A 74 -1.14 -2.89 -3.53
CA ALA A 74 -1.47 -1.63 -4.19
C ALA A 74 -1.32 -0.43 -3.23
N LYS A 75 -1.80 -0.56 -1.99
CA LYS A 75 -1.63 0.47 -0.95
C LYS A 75 -0.15 0.73 -0.65
N GLU A 76 0.67 -0.31 -0.51
CA GLU A 76 2.12 -0.17 -0.30
C GLU A 76 2.83 0.55 -1.46
N LEU A 77 2.45 0.24 -2.71
CA LEU A 77 2.98 0.92 -3.88
C LEU A 77 2.57 2.39 -3.90
N LEU A 78 1.33 2.71 -3.53
CA LEU A 78 0.89 4.10 -3.41
C LEU A 78 1.66 4.84 -2.32
N ASP A 79 1.94 4.22 -1.18
CA ASP A 79 2.79 4.83 -0.15
C ASP A 79 4.21 5.13 -0.67
N GLN A 80 4.80 4.20 -1.44
CA GLN A 80 6.09 4.43 -2.11
C GLN A 80 6.02 5.61 -3.10
N VAL A 81 4.97 5.67 -3.93
CA VAL A 81 4.75 6.80 -4.85
C VAL A 81 4.71 8.12 -4.09
N ASN A 82 4.01 8.20 -2.96
CA ASN A 82 3.95 9.44 -2.17
C ASN A 82 5.29 9.85 -1.58
N ASN A 83 6.12 8.88 -1.17
CA ASN A 83 7.47 9.16 -0.71
C ASN A 83 8.33 9.74 -1.83
N GLU A 84 8.28 9.15 -3.03
CA GLU A 84 9.01 9.63 -4.20
C GLU A 84 8.55 11.01 -4.67
N LEU A 85 7.24 11.30 -4.64
CA LEU A 85 6.71 12.62 -4.95
C LEU A 85 7.26 13.71 -3.99
N ARG A 86 7.42 13.37 -2.70
CA ARG A 86 8.07 14.29 -1.73
C ARG A 86 9.55 14.45 -2.01
N ALA A 87 10.26 13.38 -2.34
CA ALA A 87 11.67 13.42 -2.70
C ALA A 87 11.89 14.31 -3.93
N ALA A 88 11.07 14.13 -4.97
CA ALA A 88 11.07 14.94 -6.18
C ALA A 88 10.80 16.42 -5.89
N ALA A 89 9.80 16.76 -5.06
CA ALA A 89 9.54 18.14 -4.66
C ALA A 89 10.72 18.76 -3.89
N THR A 90 11.36 17.97 -3.02
CA THR A 90 12.55 18.40 -2.26
C THR A 90 13.72 18.67 -3.20
N ALA A 91 14.03 17.75 -4.11
CA ALA A 91 15.09 17.91 -5.10
C ALA A 91 14.84 19.14 -6.01
N ALA A 92 13.60 19.33 -6.47
CA ALA A 92 13.22 20.49 -7.27
C ALA A 92 13.36 21.83 -6.51
N ASN A 93 13.16 21.84 -5.19
CA ASN A 93 13.41 23.03 -4.37
C ASN A 93 14.91 23.33 -4.24
N VAL A 94 15.76 22.30 -4.11
CA VAL A 94 17.22 22.46 -4.00
C VAL A 94 17.83 23.00 -5.29
N ASN A 95 17.30 22.60 -6.45
CA ASN A 95 17.80 23.00 -7.76
C ASN A 95 17.35 24.40 -8.21
N LYS A 96 16.34 25.01 -7.55
CA LYS A 96 15.85 26.36 -7.85
C LYS A 96 16.65 27.47 -7.11
N LYS A 97 17.94 27.27 -6.85
CA LYS A 97 18.82 28.31 -6.29
C LYS A 97 18.99 29.48 -7.25
#